data_AF-A0AAJ1UUX6-F1
#
_entry.id   AF-A0AAJ1UUX6-F1
#
_cell.length_a   1.000
_cell.length_b   1.000
_cell.length_c   1.000
_cell.angle_alpha   90.00
_cell.angle_beta   90.00
_cell.angle_gamma   90.00
#
_symmetry.space_group_name_H-M   'P 1'
#
loop_
_entity.id
_entity.type
_entity.pdbx_description
1 polymer ?
#
loop_
_entity_poly.entity_id
_entity_poly.type
_entity_poly.pdbx_seq_one_letter_code
_entity_poly.pdbx_strand_id
1 'polypeptide(L)'
;MENQIELCSYYYQKWKNSALSATAIEEARKCFEKAFFWLELLTVYIALWSIERTKGNEPEIRQKIITAKLNLSKKLTEYAKRILSEIQF
;
A
#
# COMPACT_ATOMS: atom_id res chain seq x y z
N MET A 1 10.34 5.68 -5.42
CA MET A 1 8.92 5.30 -5.55
C MET A 1 8.76 4.01 -6.35
N GLU A 2 9.62 3.73 -7.32
CA GLU A 2 9.61 2.46 -8.09
C GLU A 2 9.69 1.23 -7.16
N ASN A 3 10.66 1.19 -6.23
CA ASN A 3 10.72 0.11 -5.23
C ASN A 3 9.43 -0.04 -4.40
N GLN A 4 8.78 1.07 -4.04
CA GLN A 4 7.52 1.04 -3.29
C GLN A 4 6.37 0.48 -4.13
N ILE A 5 6.32 0.82 -5.42
CA ILE A 5 5.34 0.30 -6.39
C ILE A 5 5.53 -1.21 -6.55
N GLU A 6 6.76 -1.68 -6.75
CA GLU A 6 7.08 -3.10 -6.86
C GLU A 6 6.70 -3.87 -5.59
N LEU A 7 7.03 -3.32 -4.42
CA LEU A 7 6.69 -3.94 -3.14
C LEU A 7 5.17 -4.04 -2.93
N CYS A 8 4.42 -2.97 -3.23
CA CYS A 8 2.97 -2.97 -3.11
C CYS A 8 2.33 -3.96 -4.09
N SER A 9 2.84 -4.02 -5.33
CA SER A 9 2.40 -4.99 -6.34
C SER A 9 2.63 -6.42 -5.87
N TYR A 10 3.84 -6.72 -5.36
CA TYR A 10 4.18 -8.03 -4.83
C TYR A 10 3.21 -8.46 -3.72
N TYR A 11 2.99 -7.61 -2.71
CA TYR A 11 2.11 -7.98 -1.60
C TYR A 11 0.64 -8.03 -2.00
N TYR A 12 0.18 -7.18 -2.91
CA TYR A 12 -1.15 -7.30 -3.48
C TYR A 12 -1.34 -8.68 -4.12
N GLN A 13 -0.43 -9.09 -5.01
CA GLN A 13 -0.51 -10.40 -5.67
C GLN A 13 -0.44 -11.55 -4.65
N LYS A 14 0.46 -11.45 -3.65
CA LYS A 14 0.56 -12.45 -2.58
C LYS A 14 -0.78 -12.64 -1.87
N TRP A 15 -1.37 -11.57 -1.35
CA TRP A 15 -2.61 -11.65 -0.58
C TRP A 15 -3.82 -12.01 -1.44
N LYS A 16 -3.88 -11.53 -2.69
CA LYS A 16 -4.90 -11.92 -3.66
C LYS A 16 -4.86 -13.42 -3.92
N ASN A 17 -3.68 -13.97 -4.18
CA ASN A 17 -3.52 -15.40 -4.45
C ASN A 17 -3.84 -16.26 -3.22
N SER A 18 -3.44 -15.81 -2.02
CA SER A 18 -3.86 -16.45 -0.77
C SER A 18 -5.38 -16.43 -0.59
N ALA A 19 -6.05 -15.30 -0.88
CA ALA A 19 -7.50 -15.19 -0.78
C ALA A 19 -8.23 -16.16 -1.74
N LEU A 20 -7.75 -16.25 -2.98
CA LEU A 20 -8.31 -17.15 -4.00
C LEU A 20 -8.08 -18.64 -3.71
N SER A 21 -7.06 -18.94 -2.89
CA SER A 21 -6.72 -20.32 -2.51
C SER A 21 -7.30 -20.73 -1.15
N ALA A 22 -7.91 -19.80 -0.41
CA ALA A 22 -8.47 -20.05 0.91
C ALA A 22 -9.73 -20.93 0.80
N THR A 23 -9.82 -21.93 1.67
CA THR A 23 -10.96 -22.87 1.71
C THR A 23 -12.08 -22.36 2.62
N ALA A 24 -11.76 -21.50 3.58
CA ALA A 24 -12.72 -20.85 4.47
C ALA A 24 -13.01 -19.41 4.04
N ILE A 25 -14.30 -19.05 4.01
CA ILE A 25 -14.76 -17.71 3.61
C ILE A 25 -14.13 -16.61 4.50
N GLU A 26 -14.03 -16.86 5.80
CA GLU A 26 -13.45 -15.90 6.75
C GLU A 26 -11.96 -15.67 6.53
N GLU A 27 -11.22 -16.70 6.14
CA GLU A 27 -9.81 -16.59 5.76
C GLU A 27 -9.66 -15.81 4.45
N ALA A 28 -10.47 -16.16 3.44
CA ALA A 28 -10.50 -15.45 2.17
C ALA A 28 -10.77 -13.95 2.38
N ARG A 29 -11.74 -13.60 3.24
CA ARG A 29 -12.07 -12.21 3.56
C ARG A 29 -10.87 -11.47 4.16
N LYS A 30 -10.20 -12.03 5.16
CA LYS A 30 -9.00 -11.43 5.78
C LYS A 30 -7.87 -11.24 4.76
N CYS A 31 -7.66 -12.20 3.86
CA CYS A 31 -6.67 -12.06 2.80
C CYS A 31 -7.05 -10.97 1.79
N PHE A 32 -8.33 -10.86 1.41
CA PHE A 32 -8.79 -9.77 0.55
C PHE A 32 -8.64 -8.39 1.18
N GLU A 33 -8.94 -8.23 2.47
CA GLU A 33 -8.72 -6.97 3.20
C GLU A 33 -7.24 -6.53 3.14
N LYS A 34 -6.31 -7.48 3.28
CA LYS A 34 -4.88 -7.23 3.12
C LYS A 34 -4.55 -6.89 1.67
N ALA A 35 -5.08 -7.62 0.70
CA ALA A 35 -4.87 -7.36 -0.72
C ALA A 35 -5.32 -5.94 -1.12
N PHE A 36 -6.52 -5.53 -0.71
CA PHE A 36 -7.06 -4.20 -1.01
C PHE A 36 -6.22 -3.09 -0.40
N PHE A 37 -5.75 -3.25 0.83
CA PHE A 37 -4.82 -2.29 1.43
C PHE A 37 -3.56 -2.07 0.56
N TRP A 38 -2.94 -3.15 0.07
CA TRP A 38 -1.75 -3.04 -0.79
C TRP A 38 -2.07 -2.49 -2.18
N LEU A 39 -3.26 -2.80 -2.72
CA LEU A 39 -3.73 -2.23 -4.00
C LEU A 39 -3.94 -0.72 -3.89
N GLU A 40 -4.59 -0.24 -2.81
CA GLU A 40 -4.77 1.18 -2.56
C GLU A 40 -3.43 1.92 -2.47
N LEU A 41 -2.46 1.37 -1.72
CA LEU A 41 -1.12 1.93 -1.65
C LEU A 41 -0.43 1.95 -3.01
N LEU A 42 -0.53 0.88 -3.78
CA LEU A 42 0.02 0.79 -5.14
C LEU A 42 -0.51 1.93 -6.01
N THR A 43 -1.83 2.13 -6.05
CA THR A 43 -2.47 3.19 -6.83
C THR A 43 -1.97 4.57 -6.41
N VAL A 44 -1.84 4.83 -5.11
CA VAL A 44 -1.35 6.13 -4.63
C VAL A 44 0.12 6.34 -5.00
N TYR A 45 0.99 5.33 -4.86
CA TYR A 45 2.39 5.46 -5.25
C TYR A 45 2.57 5.66 -6.75
N ILE A 46 1.77 5.01 -7.59
CA ILE A 46 1.76 5.24 -9.04
C ILE A 46 1.38 6.69 -9.33
N ALA A 47 0.28 7.18 -8.73
CA ALA A 47 -0.16 8.56 -8.92
C ALA A 47 0.91 9.58 -8.48
N LEU A 48 1.53 9.39 -7.31
CA LEU A 48 2.60 10.27 -6.84
C LEU A 48 3.84 10.21 -7.71
N TRP A 49 4.24 9.04 -8.19
CA TRP A 49 5.36 8.89 -9.12
C TRP A 49 5.09 9.61 -10.44
N SER A 50 3.87 9.50 -10.98
CA SER A 50 3.46 10.22 -12.19
C SER A 50 3.48 11.75 -11.99
N ILE A 51 2.98 12.24 -10.85
CA ILE A 51 3.01 13.67 -10.51
C ILE A 51 4.46 14.15 -10.34
N GLU A 52 5.31 13.39 -9.64
CA GLU A 52 6.72 13.74 -9.44
C GLU A 52 7.47 13.83 -10.76
N ARG A 53 7.24 12.92 -11.72
CA ARG A 53 7.88 12.96 -13.04
C ARG A 53 7.38 14.08 -13.94
N THR A 54 6.11 14.46 -13.83
CA THR A 54 5.51 15.47 -14.72
C THR A 54 5.62 16.90 -14.18
N LYS A 55 5.55 17.07 -12.85
CA LYS A 55 5.45 18.39 -12.19
C LYS A 55 6.38 18.56 -10.97
N GLY A 56 7.26 17.60 -10.67
CA GLY A 56 8.09 17.62 -9.45
C GLY A 56 9.16 18.72 -9.35
N ASN A 57 9.35 19.49 -10.41
CA ASN A 57 10.23 20.66 -10.42
C ASN A 57 9.55 21.92 -9.86
N GLU A 58 8.22 21.96 -9.80
CA GLU A 58 7.47 23.05 -9.18
C GLU A 58 7.61 22.97 -7.65
N PRO A 59 8.12 24.02 -6.98
CA PRO A 59 8.37 23.98 -5.53
C PRO A 59 7.14 23.62 -4.70
N GLU A 60 5.96 24.16 -5.07
CA GLU A 60 4.70 23.87 -4.38
C GLU A 60 4.28 22.40 -4.51
N ILE A 61 4.47 21.81 -5.69
CA ILE A 61 4.16 20.40 -5.95
C ILE A 61 5.13 19.50 -5.19
N ARG A 62 6.42 19.86 -5.15
CA ARG A 62 7.43 19.13 -4.39
C ARG A 62 7.07 19.05 -2.91
N GLN A 63 6.61 20.15 -2.31
CA GLN A 63 6.18 20.16 -0.90
C GLN A 63 4.94 19.28 -0.67
N LYS A 64 3.97 19.29 -1.60
CA LYS A 64 2.80 18.41 -1.55
C LYS A 64 3.18 16.93 -1.66
N ILE A 65 4.14 16.59 -2.53
CA ILE A 65 4.67 15.23 -2.67
C ILE A 65 5.32 14.76 -1.36
N ILE A 66 6.16 15.59 -0.73
CA ILE A 66 6.81 15.25 0.56
C ILE A 66 5.73 14.98 1.63
N THR A 67 4.74 15.85 1.73
CA THR A 67 3.63 15.70 2.69
C THR A 67 2.85 14.41 2.43
N ALA A 68 2.55 14.09 1.17
CA ALA A 68 1.87 12.84 0.81
C ALA A 68 2.71 11.60 1.19
N LYS A 69 4.03 11.62 0.96
CA LYS A 69 4.94 10.53 1.37
C LYS A 69 4.95 10.32 2.89
N LEU A 70 4.92 11.39 3.68
CA LEU A 70 4.81 11.31 5.15
C LEU A 70 3.48 10.67 5.59
N ASN A 71 2.38 11.09 4.99
CA ASN A 71 1.05 10.52 5.28
C ASN A 71 0.97 9.03 4.93
N LEU A 72 1.59 8.61 3.82
CA LEU A 72 1.68 7.19 3.44
C LEU A 72 2.52 6.39 4.44
N SER A 73 3.62 6.95 4.92
CA SER A 73 4.45 6.32 5.95
C SER A 73 3.67 6.10 7.25
N LYS A 74 2.83 7.07 7.63
CA LYS A 74 1.91 6.95 8.77
C LYS A 74 0.89 5.82 8.55
N LYS A 75 0.22 5.77 7.38
CA LYS A 75 -0.71 4.67 7.03
C LYS A 75 -0.05 3.29 7.07
N LEU A 76 1.18 3.17 6.56
CA LEU A 76 1.96 1.94 6.63
C LEU A 76 2.26 1.52 8.08
N THR A 77 2.58 2.48 8.94
CA THR A 77 2.82 2.24 10.36
C THR A 77 1.55 1.77 11.06
N GLU A 78 0.40 2.38 10.78
CA GLU A 78 -0.89 1.98 11.32
C GLU A 78 -1.29 0.57 10.87
N TYR A 79 -1.09 0.25 9.59
CA TYR A 79 -1.28 -1.10 9.07
C TYR A 79 -0.36 -2.11 9.75
N ALA A 80 0.93 -1.80 9.89
CA ALA A 80 1.88 -2.69 10.56
C ALA A 80 1.46 -2.97 12.01
N LYS A 81 1.01 -1.94 12.74
CA LYS A 81 0.46 -2.10 14.10
C LYS A 81 -0.74 -3.03 14.13
N ARG A 82 -1.68 -2.87 13.19
CA ARG A 82 -2.85 -3.76 13.05
C ARG A 82 -2.43 -5.21 12.80
N ILE A 83 -1.52 -5.44 11.85
CA ILE A 83 -1.02 -6.78 11.57
C ILE A 83 -0.29 -7.38 12.78
N LEU A 84 0.51 -6.60 13.50
CA LEU A 84 1.19 -7.08 14.71
C LEU A 84 0.19 -7.48 15.80
N SER A 85 -0.90 -6.73 15.97
CA SER A 85 -1.97 -7.10 16.91
C SER A 85 -2.75 -8.34 16.50
N GLU A 86 -2.71 -8.74 15.22
CA GLU A 86 -3.26 -10.03 14.77
C GLU A 86 -2.33 -11.22 15.07
N ILE A 87 -1.03 -10.96 15.30
CA ILE A 87 0.01 -11.99 15.52
C ILE A 87 0.24 -12.24 17.02
N GLN A 88 0.11 -11.21 17.85
CA GLN A 88 0.21 -11.35 19.31
C GLN A 88 -1.10 -11.92 19.85
N PHE A 89 -1.01 -13.11 20.47
CA PHE A 89 -2.09 -13.83 21.16
C PHE A 89 -2.85 -12.97 22.18
#